data_AF-A0AAD8TX35-F1
#
_entry.id   AF-A0AAD8TX35-F1
#
_cell.length_a   1.000
_cell.length_b   1.000
_cell.length_c   1.000
_cell.angle_alpha   90.00
_cell.angle_beta   90.00
_cell.angle_gamma   90.00
#
_symmetry.space_group_name_H-M   'P 1'
#
loop_
_entity.id
_entity.type
_entity.pdbx_description
1 polymer ?
#
loop_
_entity_poly.entity_id
_entity_poly.type
_entity_poly.pdbx_seq_one_letter_code
_entity_poly.pdbx_strand_id
1 'polypeptide(L)'
;MAEAVLHHLPARFRASTSASSCPSSHCVLSPDSRAHLRRTRSAIAAPLGRPCRLKAHAAIRSETGEQPKWWEKNAGANMIDIHSTQEFLDALRDAGDKLVIVEFYGTWCGSCRALFPRLCRTAKDNPNIVFLKVNFDENKPMCKRLNVKVLPFFHFYRGSDGQLEAFSCSLAKFQKLKDAIAVHNTDRCSIGPAVGVGNVLDSSSPQEKPAEASTS
;
A
#
# COMPACT_ATOMS: atom_id res chain seq x y z
N MET A 1 -55.28 16.94 27.06
CA MET A 1 -56.27 15.89 27.32
C MET A 1 -55.92 14.68 26.47
N ALA A 2 -55.81 13.51 27.11
CA ALA A 2 -55.71 12.13 26.61
C ALA A 2 -54.58 11.79 25.60
N GLU A 3 -53.51 11.09 25.99
CA GLU A 3 -53.39 9.65 26.36
C GLU A 3 -53.51 8.68 25.17
N ALA A 4 -52.42 7.99 24.86
CA ALA A 4 -52.40 6.58 24.45
C ALA A 4 -50.96 6.04 24.50
N VAL A 5 -50.56 5.62 25.70
CA VAL A 5 -49.45 4.69 25.94
C VAL A 5 -49.93 3.29 25.62
N LEU A 6 -49.23 2.54 24.76
CA LEU A 6 -49.34 1.08 24.73
C LEU A 6 -47.96 0.42 24.58
N HIS A 7 -47.57 -0.25 25.66
CA HIS A 7 -46.46 -1.20 25.75
C HIS A 7 -46.73 -2.43 24.87
N HIS A 8 -45.70 -3.03 24.27
CA HIS A 8 -45.42 -4.47 24.43
C HIS A 8 -44.01 -4.90 23.98
N LEU A 9 -43.54 -5.90 24.72
CA LEU A 9 -42.18 -6.42 24.94
C LEU A 9 -41.78 -7.52 23.91
N PRO A 10 -40.58 -8.15 24.03
CA PRO A 10 -39.79 -8.68 22.91
C PRO A 10 -39.99 -10.18 22.63
N ALA A 11 -39.66 -10.60 21.41
CA ALA A 11 -39.52 -12.01 21.06
C ALA A 11 -38.04 -12.45 21.08
N ARG A 12 -37.73 -13.35 22.01
CA ARG A 12 -36.50 -14.13 22.09
C ARG A 12 -36.61 -15.40 21.21
N PHE A 13 -35.43 -15.89 20.84
CA PHE A 13 -35.07 -17.31 20.63
C PHE A 13 -35.58 -18.04 19.37
N ARG A 14 -34.63 -18.46 18.53
CA ARG A 14 -34.48 -19.88 18.17
C ARG A 14 -33.05 -20.20 17.74
N ALA A 15 -32.34 -20.91 18.61
CA ALA A 15 -31.22 -21.75 18.20
C ALA A 15 -31.77 -22.98 17.47
N SER A 16 -31.15 -23.36 16.35
CA SER A 16 -31.38 -24.65 15.70
C SER A 16 -30.10 -25.46 15.75
N THR A 17 -30.10 -26.43 16.64
CA THR A 17 -29.20 -27.57 16.67
C THR A 17 -29.79 -28.67 15.78
N SER A 18 -28.98 -29.27 14.92
CA SER A 18 -29.26 -30.59 14.38
C SER A 18 -27.96 -31.33 14.13
N ALA A 19 -27.75 -32.38 14.92
CA ALA A 19 -26.68 -33.36 14.81
C ALA A 19 -27.17 -34.58 14.04
N SER A 20 -26.26 -35.23 13.30
CA SER A 20 -26.30 -36.66 12.93
C SER A 20 -24.90 -37.05 12.41
N SER A 21 -24.02 -37.76 13.15
CA SER A 21 -23.92 -39.25 13.32
C SER A 21 -23.86 -39.98 11.97
N CYS A 22 -22.90 -40.85 11.57
CA CYS A 22 -21.91 -41.78 12.16
C CYS A 22 -21.08 -42.37 10.95
N PRO A 23 -20.22 -43.42 11.04
CA PRO A 23 -19.41 -43.99 12.13
C PRO A 23 -17.92 -44.26 11.75
N SER A 24 -17.21 -44.74 12.77
CA SER A 24 -15.89 -45.38 12.90
C SER A 24 -15.37 -46.27 11.75
N SER A 25 -14.05 -46.24 11.54
CA SER A 25 -13.22 -47.45 11.57
C SER A 25 -11.77 -47.12 11.95
N HIS A 26 -11.39 -47.60 13.13
CA HIS A 26 -10.03 -47.84 13.57
C HIS A 26 -9.39 -48.96 12.75
N CYS A 27 -8.10 -48.86 12.47
CA CYS A 27 -7.20 -50.02 12.44
C CYS A 27 -5.83 -49.59 13.01
N VAL A 28 -5.34 -50.39 13.95
CA VAL A 28 -4.21 -50.12 14.85
C VAL A 28 -3.28 -51.35 14.80
N LEU A 29 -1.96 -51.11 14.66
CA LEU A 29 -0.78 -51.98 14.94
C LEU A 29 -0.65 -53.31 14.13
N SER A 30 0.51 -53.92 13.80
CA SER A 30 1.97 -53.82 14.07
C SER A 30 2.67 -54.89 13.14
N PRO A 31 3.86 -55.48 13.40
CA PRO A 31 5.25 -54.98 13.34
C PRO A 31 6.23 -55.85 12.48
N ASP A 32 7.51 -55.45 12.46
CA ASP A 32 8.77 -56.22 12.36
C ASP A 32 9.16 -56.98 11.06
N SER A 33 10.29 -56.58 10.43
CA SER A 33 11.42 -57.50 10.27
C SER A 33 12.70 -56.82 9.76
N ARG A 34 13.76 -57.15 10.49
CA ARG A 34 15.17 -56.73 10.41
C ARG A 34 16.00 -57.80 9.69
N ALA A 35 16.87 -57.43 8.74
CA ALA A 35 18.17 -58.05 8.46
C ALA A 35 18.88 -57.27 7.33
N HIS A 36 19.97 -56.54 7.56
CA HIS A 36 21.36 -57.01 7.60
C HIS A 36 21.82 -57.78 6.36
N LEU A 37 22.58 -57.11 5.47
CA LEU A 37 23.90 -57.62 5.11
C LEU A 37 24.87 -56.52 4.66
N ARG A 38 26.07 -56.63 5.21
CA ARG A 38 27.29 -55.86 5.01
C ARG A 38 27.82 -56.05 3.59
N ARG A 39 28.55 -55.06 3.03
CA ARG A 39 30.02 -55.17 2.84
C ARG A 39 30.65 -53.96 2.14
N THR A 40 31.68 -53.47 2.83
CA THR A 40 33.02 -53.05 2.35
C THR A 40 33.21 -51.82 1.46
N ARG A 41 33.80 -50.79 2.09
CA ARG A 41 35.11 -50.16 1.77
C ARG A 41 35.50 -50.12 0.27
N SER A 42 35.72 -48.91 -0.24
CA SER A 42 37.11 -48.45 -0.47
C SER A 42 37.16 -46.95 -0.76
N ALA A 43 38.14 -46.29 -0.17
CA ALA A 43 38.49 -44.89 -0.39
C ALA A 43 39.31 -44.76 -1.67
N ILE A 44 39.09 -43.69 -2.47
CA ILE A 44 40.14 -43.08 -3.30
C ILE A 44 39.90 -41.57 -3.33
N ALA A 45 40.95 -40.82 -3.01
CA ALA A 45 41.01 -39.37 -2.99
C ALA A 45 41.63 -38.80 -4.28
N ALA A 46 41.13 -37.60 -4.69
CA ALA A 46 41.78 -36.53 -5.48
C ALA A 46 42.17 -36.83 -6.96
N PRO A 47 42.43 -35.81 -7.85
CA PRO A 47 42.55 -34.37 -7.62
C PRO A 47 41.78 -33.44 -8.61
N LEU A 48 41.99 -32.15 -8.38
CA LEU A 48 41.57 -30.93 -9.09
C LEU A 48 41.54 -31.02 -10.63
N GLY A 49 40.44 -30.51 -11.20
CA GLY A 49 40.34 -30.12 -12.60
C GLY A 49 39.25 -29.06 -12.79
N ARG A 50 39.65 -27.80 -12.97
CA ARG A 50 38.79 -26.74 -13.47
C ARG A 50 38.51 -26.97 -14.96
N PRO A 51 37.25 -26.94 -15.41
CA PRO A 51 36.94 -26.43 -16.73
C PRO A 51 36.27 -25.06 -16.61
N CYS A 52 37.06 -24.01 -16.83
CA CYS A 52 36.51 -22.80 -17.44
C CYS A 52 36.53 -23.04 -18.95
N ARG A 53 35.41 -22.85 -19.66
CA ARG A 53 35.27 -21.93 -20.82
C ARG A 53 33.99 -22.21 -21.66
N LEU A 54 33.15 -21.17 -21.73
CA LEU A 54 32.15 -20.81 -22.76
C LEU A 54 30.89 -21.70 -22.89
N LYS A 55 29.75 -21.33 -22.29
CA LYS A 55 28.73 -20.32 -22.71
C LYS A 55 28.09 -20.60 -24.08
N ALA A 56 26.95 -21.28 -24.06
CA ALA A 56 25.95 -21.22 -25.13
C ALA A 56 25.20 -19.88 -24.99
N HIS A 57 25.37 -18.98 -25.97
CA HIS A 57 24.67 -17.71 -26.03
C HIS A 57 23.33 -17.95 -26.73
N ALA A 58 22.29 -18.27 -25.96
CA ALA A 58 20.92 -18.12 -26.43
C ALA A 58 20.69 -16.62 -26.70
N ALA A 59 20.50 -16.26 -27.96
CA ALA A 59 20.16 -14.91 -28.37
C ALA A 59 18.76 -14.56 -27.84
N ILE A 60 18.72 -13.87 -26.69
CA ILE A 60 17.51 -13.20 -26.23
C ILE A 60 17.37 -11.93 -27.05
N ARG A 61 16.27 -11.85 -27.80
CA ARG A 61 15.78 -10.63 -28.46
C ARG A 61 15.78 -9.49 -27.45
N SER A 62 16.42 -8.39 -27.83
CA SER A 62 16.33 -7.10 -27.18
C SER A 62 14.90 -6.57 -27.29
N GLU A 63 14.14 -6.72 -26.22
CA GLU A 63 13.12 -5.74 -25.85
C GLU A 63 13.77 -4.87 -24.78
N THR A 64 13.70 -3.56 -24.93
CA THR A 64 14.40 -2.53 -24.15
C THR A 64 14.50 -2.93 -22.66
N GLY A 65 15.69 -3.31 -22.22
CA GLY A 65 15.93 -3.93 -20.91
C GLY A 65 15.91 -2.94 -19.74
N GLU A 66 14.84 -2.15 -19.62
CA GLU A 66 14.65 -1.24 -18.51
C GLU A 66 13.93 -1.98 -17.38
N GLN A 67 14.65 -2.21 -16.28
CA GLN A 67 14.08 -2.84 -15.10
C GLN A 67 12.95 -1.96 -14.55
N PRO A 68 11.76 -2.51 -14.25
CA PRO A 68 10.64 -1.70 -13.81
C PRO A 68 10.98 -0.98 -12.51
N LYS A 69 10.53 0.28 -12.41
CA LYS A 69 10.76 1.12 -11.25
C LYS A 69 10.14 0.45 -10.01
N TRP A 70 10.78 0.61 -8.85
CA TRP A 70 10.35 -0.15 -7.67
C TRP A 70 8.94 0.22 -7.21
N TRP A 71 8.50 1.47 -7.47
CA TRP A 71 7.18 2.01 -7.14
C TRP A 71 6.07 1.62 -8.13
N GLU A 72 6.39 0.88 -9.19
CA GLU A 72 5.41 0.35 -10.15
C GLU A 72 5.14 -1.15 -9.90
N LYS A 73 6.08 -1.84 -9.24
CA LYS A 73 6.01 -3.29 -9.01
C LYS A 73 4.86 -3.68 -8.10
N ASN A 74 3.86 -4.39 -8.63
CA ASN A 74 2.67 -4.87 -7.89
C ASN A 74 1.73 -3.76 -7.40
N ALA A 75 1.80 -2.56 -7.97
CA ALA A 75 0.82 -1.51 -7.72
C ALA A 75 -0.59 -2.01 -8.11
N GLY A 76 -1.58 -1.74 -7.25
CA GLY A 76 -2.98 -2.08 -7.51
C GLY A 76 -3.65 -1.07 -8.45
N ALA A 77 -4.85 -1.40 -8.96
CA ALA A 77 -5.61 -0.50 -9.85
C ALA A 77 -6.04 0.81 -9.17
N ASN A 78 -6.13 0.81 -7.83
CA ASN A 78 -6.41 1.98 -7.01
C ASN A 78 -5.16 2.75 -6.56
N MET A 79 -3.99 2.49 -7.16
CA MET A 79 -2.75 3.23 -6.92
C MET A 79 -2.37 4.02 -8.16
N ILE A 80 -2.48 5.35 -8.10
CA ILE A 80 -2.28 6.26 -9.23
C ILE A 80 -0.97 7.03 -9.02
N ASP A 81 -0.12 7.08 -10.04
CA ASP A 81 1.09 7.91 -10.03
C ASP A 81 0.72 9.35 -10.42
N ILE A 82 1.21 10.33 -9.66
CA ILE A 82 0.93 11.75 -9.86
C ILE A 82 2.19 12.45 -10.36
N HIS A 83 2.08 13.07 -11.53
CA HIS A 83 3.19 13.75 -12.21
C HIS A 83 3.02 15.27 -12.28
N SER A 84 1.86 15.81 -11.91
CA SER A 84 1.62 17.25 -11.89
C SER A 84 0.70 17.70 -10.77
N THR A 85 0.74 19.00 -10.43
CA THR A 85 -0.18 19.60 -9.47
C THR A 85 -1.62 19.56 -9.96
N GLN A 86 -1.85 19.70 -11.26
CA GLN A 86 -3.20 19.65 -11.82
C GLN A 86 -3.79 18.24 -11.66
N GLU A 87 -3.03 17.21 -12.05
CA GLU A 87 -3.42 15.81 -11.89
C GLU A 87 -3.70 15.44 -10.43
N PHE A 88 -2.90 15.96 -9.50
CA PHE A 88 -3.15 15.82 -8.07
C PHE A 88 -4.52 16.39 -7.65
N LEU A 89 -4.81 17.63 -8.09
CA LEU A 89 -6.07 18.30 -7.79
C LEU A 89 -7.26 17.61 -8.45
N ASP A 90 -7.08 17.10 -9.67
CA ASP A 90 -8.11 16.39 -10.43
C ASP A 90 -8.44 15.07 -9.73
N ALA A 91 -7.43 14.28 -9.36
CA ALA A 91 -7.61 13.03 -8.64
C ALA A 91 -8.33 13.21 -7.30
N LEU A 92 -8.08 14.31 -6.58
CA LEU A 92 -8.80 14.62 -5.34
C LEU A 92 -10.27 14.97 -5.58
N ARG A 93 -10.58 15.67 -6.67
CA ARG A 93 -11.98 15.99 -7.02
C ARG A 93 -12.73 14.76 -7.49
N ASP A 94 -12.10 13.95 -8.34
CA ASP A 94 -12.70 12.75 -8.94
C ASP A 94 -12.94 11.63 -7.90
N ALA A 95 -12.18 11.63 -6.81
CA ALA A 95 -12.39 10.70 -5.70
C ALA A 95 -13.74 10.92 -4.99
N GLY A 96 -14.32 12.13 -5.04
CA GLY A 96 -15.54 12.48 -4.32
C GLY A 96 -15.39 12.23 -2.82
N ASP A 97 -16.30 11.46 -2.23
CA ASP A 97 -16.31 11.12 -0.80
C ASP A 97 -15.44 9.90 -0.43
N LYS A 98 -14.71 9.32 -1.39
CA LYS A 98 -13.77 8.24 -1.09
C LYS A 98 -12.61 8.76 -0.27
N LEU A 99 -12.08 7.89 0.59
CA LEU A 99 -10.83 8.18 1.29
C LEU A 99 -9.68 8.16 0.28
N VAL A 100 -8.91 9.24 0.24
CA VAL A 100 -7.71 9.38 -0.58
C VAL A 100 -6.49 9.41 0.32
N ILE A 101 -5.54 8.51 0.06
CA ILE A 101 -4.27 8.43 0.78
C ILE A 101 -3.15 8.81 -0.17
N VAL A 102 -2.44 9.88 0.15
CA VAL A 102 -1.34 10.40 -0.67
C VAL A 102 -0.02 9.97 -0.04
N GLU A 103 0.73 9.10 -0.72
CA GLU A 103 2.09 8.72 -0.37
C GLU A 103 3.09 9.66 -1.08
N PHE A 104 3.83 10.43 -0.28
CA PHE A 104 5.00 11.16 -0.77
C PHE A 104 6.23 10.27 -0.60
N TYR A 105 6.87 9.93 -1.73
CA TYR A 105 8.06 9.08 -1.77
C TYR A 105 9.19 9.74 -2.56
N GLY A 106 10.40 9.20 -2.45
CA GLY A 106 11.56 9.62 -3.24
C GLY A 106 12.20 8.41 -3.90
N THR A 107 12.74 8.59 -5.11
CA THR A 107 13.31 7.48 -5.91
C THR A 107 14.46 6.77 -5.19
N TRP A 108 15.23 7.54 -4.42
CA TRP A 108 16.39 7.15 -3.62
C TRP A 108 16.05 6.77 -2.16
N CYS A 109 14.78 6.81 -1.77
CA CYS A 109 14.34 6.57 -0.40
C CYS A 109 14.25 5.07 -0.06
N GLY A 110 15.23 4.57 0.70
CA GLY A 110 15.25 3.16 1.13
C GLY A 110 14.05 2.75 2.01
N SER A 111 13.62 3.64 2.93
CA SER A 111 12.45 3.40 3.79
C SER A 111 11.16 3.28 2.97
N CYS A 112 10.99 4.14 1.96
CA CYS A 112 9.85 4.14 1.05
C CYS A 112 9.80 2.82 0.26
N ARG A 113 10.94 2.39 -0.30
CA ARG A 113 11.05 1.10 -1.00
C ARG A 113 10.70 -0.10 -0.12
N ALA A 114 11.08 -0.08 1.16
CA ALA A 114 10.76 -1.14 2.10
C ALA A 114 9.27 -1.14 2.51
N LEU A 115 8.64 0.04 2.56
CA LEU A 115 7.23 0.22 2.90
C LEU A 115 6.29 -0.21 1.76
N PHE A 116 6.70 0.03 0.52
CA PHE A 116 5.87 -0.10 -0.67
C PHE A 116 5.15 -1.46 -0.81
N PRO A 117 5.79 -2.63 -0.59
CA PRO A 117 5.08 -3.92 -0.66
C PRO A 117 3.95 -4.07 0.37
N ARG A 118 4.06 -3.40 1.53
CA ARG A 118 2.99 -3.38 2.53
C ARG A 118 1.87 -2.44 2.09
N LEU A 119 2.21 -1.30 1.51
CA LEU A 119 1.23 -0.37 0.96
C LEU A 119 0.42 -1.00 -0.18
N CYS A 120 1.08 -1.71 -1.12
CA CYS A 120 0.38 -2.43 -2.19
C CYS A 120 -0.59 -3.49 -1.67
N ARG A 121 -0.28 -4.16 -0.55
CA ARG A 121 -1.21 -5.10 0.09
C ARG A 121 -2.40 -4.37 0.69
N THR A 122 -2.15 -3.29 1.44
CA THR A 122 -3.23 -2.46 1.98
C THR A 122 -4.14 -1.90 0.89
N ALA A 123 -3.59 -1.50 -0.25
CA ALA A 123 -4.37 -1.03 -1.40
C ALA A 123 -5.26 -2.14 -1.98
N LYS A 124 -4.73 -3.36 -2.11
CA LYS A 124 -5.49 -4.53 -2.55
C LYS A 124 -6.61 -4.91 -1.56
N ASP A 125 -6.34 -4.82 -0.26
CA ASP A 125 -7.32 -5.13 0.80
C ASP A 125 -8.43 -4.06 0.90
N ASN A 126 -8.20 -2.85 0.37
CA ASN A 126 -9.12 -1.72 0.45
C ASN A 126 -9.39 -1.09 -0.94
N PRO A 127 -10.15 -1.76 -1.82
CA PRO A 127 -10.37 -1.31 -3.19
C PRO A 127 -11.15 0.02 -3.28
N ASN A 128 -11.88 0.40 -2.23
CA ASN A 128 -12.65 1.64 -2.17
C ASN A 128 -11.80 2.87 -1.85
N ILE A 129 -10.56 2.67 -1.37
CA ILE A 129 -9.60 3.74 -1.05
C ILE A 129 -8.76 4.03 -2.28
N VAL A 130 -8.57 5.30 -2.59
CA VAL A 130 -7.68 5.76 -3.66
C VAL A 130 -6.31 6.08 -3.07
N PHE A 131 -5.26 5.50 -3.63
CA PHE A 131 -3.88 5.76 -3.25
C PHE A 131 -3.21 6.60 -4.34
N LEU A 132 -2.70 7.77 -3.97
CA LEU A 132 -1.95 8.64 -4.87
C LEU A 132 -0.46 8.57 -4.51
N LYS A 133 0.38 8.24 -5.48
CA LYS A 133 1.84 8.17 -5.33
C LYS A 133 2.44 9.44 -5.90
N VAL A 134 3.03 10.26 -5.05
CA VAL A 134 3.67 11.51 -5.44
C VAL A 134 5.18 11.36 -5.29
N ASN A 135 5.89 11.36 -6.42
CA ASN A 135 7.34 11.44 -6.40
C ASN A 135 7.77 12.86 -5.99
N PHE A 136 8.41 12.96 -4.84
CA PHE A 136 8.92 14.21 -4.29
C PHE A 136 9.92 14.88 -5.22
N ASP A 137 10.78 14.11 -5.91
CA ASP A 137 11.82 14.66 -6.77
C ASP A 137 11.24 15.32 -8.03
N GLU A 138 10.14 14.77 -8.58
CA GLU A 138 9.42 15.27 -9.75
C GLU A 138 8.49 16.44 -9.38
N ASN A 139 7.89 16.41 -8.18
CA ASN A 139 6.86 17.36 -7.75
C ASN A 139 7.32 18.27 -6.59
N LYS A 140 8.61 18.63 -6.52
CA LYS A 140 9.19 19.45 -5.44
C LYS A 140 8.40 20.71 -5.05
N PRO A 141 7.97 21.59 -5.98
CA PRO A 141 7.27 22.82 -5.60
C PRO A 141 5.92 22.52 -4.92
N MET A 142 5.19 21.52 -5.41
CA MET A 142 3.93 21.07 -4.80
C MET A 142 4.16 20.49 -3.41
N CYS A 143 5.13 19.59 -3.27
CA CYS A 143 5.45 18.95 -1.98
C CYS A 143 5.86 19.97 -0.92
N LYS A 144 6.61 21.02 -1.32
CA LYS A 144 6.99 22.12 -0.42
C LYS A 144 5.77 22.92 0.05
N ARG A 145 4.83 23.25 -0.85
CA ARG A 145 3.58 23.96 -0.50
C ARG A 145 2.69 23.12 0.42
N LEU A 146 2.67 21.80 0.22
CA LEU A 146 1.99 20.84 1.10
C LEU A 146 2.77 20.57 2.41
N ASN A 147 3.86 21.30 2.67
CA ASN A 147 4.67 21.21 3.88
C ASN A 147 5.28 19.81 4.14
N VAL A 148 5.56 19.06 3.07
CA VAL A 148 6.23 17.75 3.13
C VAL A 148 7.74 17.94 3.29
N LYS A 149 8.25 17.62 4.47
CA LYS A 149 9.67 17.84 4.85
C LYS A 149 10.50 16.56 4.95
N VAL A 150 9.86 15.42 5.16
CA VAL A 150 10.51 14.13 5.39
C VAL A 150 9.82 13.06 4.57
N LEU A 151 10.54 12.01 4.16
CA LEU A 151 10.00 10.89 3.39
C LEU A 151 10.21 9.57 4.16
N PRO A 152 9.24 8.64 4.17
CA PRO A 152 7.91 8.73 3.57
C PRO A 152 6.97 9.64 4.38
N PHE A 153 6.06 10.33 3.68
CA PHE A 153 5.01 11.14 4.30
C PHE A 153 3.64 10.77 3.73
N PHE A 154 2.60 10.88 4.57
CA PHE A 154 1.24 10.53 4.21
C PHE A 154 0.29 11.68 4.52
N HIS A 155 -0.53 12.05 3.54
CA HIS A 155 -1.71 12.89 3.77
C HIS A 155 -2.97 12.05 3.52
N PHE A 156 -3.99 12.27 4.33
CA PHE A 156 -5.31 11.68 4.14
C PHE A 156 -6.28 12.79 3.76
N TYR A 157 -7.05 12.57 2.70
CA TYR A 157 -8.10 13.47 2.27
C TYR A 157 -9.41 12.72 2.13
N ARG A 158 -10.53 13.42 2.34
CA ARG A 158 -11.86 12.84 2.10
C ARG A 158 -12.88 13.94 1.82
N GLY A 159 -13.53 13.87 0.66
CA GLY A 159 -14.69 14.69 0.32
C GLY A 159 -14.54 16.16 0.73
N SER A 160 -15.58 16.68 1.38
CA SER A 160 -15.63 18.07 1.86
C SER A 160 -14.82 18.33 3.13
N ASP A 161 -14.38 17.30 3.85
CA ASP A 161 -13.55 17.47 5.05
C ASP A 161 -12.13 17.93 4.68
N GLY A 162 -11.73 17.78 3.42
CA GLY A 162 -10.40 18.17 2.94
C GLY A 162 -9.33 17.28 3.58
N GLN A 163 -8.28 17.88 4.15
CA GLN A 163 -7.16 17.16 4.75
C GLN A 163 -7.49 16.71 6.18
N LEU A 164 -7.51 15.40 6.41
CA LEU A 164 -7.83 14.77 7.69
C LEU A 164 -6.58 14.57 8.56
N GLU A 165 -5.53 14.00 7.99
CA GLU A 165 -4.33 13.60 8.72
C GLU A 165 -3.06 13.89 7.91
N ALA A 166 -1.96 14.13 8.61
CA ALA A 166 -0.65 14.42 8.02
C ALA A 166 0.47 13.85 8.90
N PHE A 167 1.14 12.79 8.46
CA PHE A 167 2.21 12.18 9.27
C PHE A 167 3.28 11.48 8.45
N SER A 168 4.48 11.38 9.04
CA SER A 168 5.53 10.50 8.53
C SER A 168 5.34 9.08 9.03
N CYS A 169 5.61 8.11 8.17
CA CYS A 169 5.51 6.69 8.53
C CYS A 169 6.72 5.92 8.01
N SER A 170 7.20 4.99 8.83
CA SER A 170 8.20 3.99 8.45
C SER A 170 7.61 2.60 8.55
N LEU A 171 8.31 1.59 8.04
CA LEU A 171 7.84 0.19 8.11
C LEU A 171 7.54 -0.26 9.55
N ALA A 172 8.33 0.20 10.53
CA ALA A 172 8.12 -0.10 11.94
C ALA A 172 6.84 0.54 12.52
N LYS A 173 6.42 1.68 11.97
CA LYS A 173 5.23 2.43 12.40
C LYS A 173 4.04 2.23 11.46
N PHE A 174 4.06 1.20 10.60
CA PHE A 174 3.00 0.94 9.62
C PHE A 174 1.63 0.74 10.26
N GLN A 175 1.57 0.34 11.53
CA GLN A 175 0.31 0.24 12.26
C GLN A 175 -0.42 1.59 12.32
N LYS A 176 0.29 2.71 12.44
CA LYS A 176 -0.32 4.05 12.42
C LYS A 176 -1.12 4.33 11.15
N LEU A 177 -0.62 3.86 10.01
CA LEU A 177 -1.33 3.98 8.73
C LEU A 177 -2.64 3.18 8.75
N LYS A 178 -2.60 1.95 9.29
CA LYS A 178 -3.78 1.11 9.40
C LYS A 178 -4.81 1.68 10.36
N ASP A 179 -4.36 2.22 11.49
CA ASP A 179 -5.23 2.83 12.49
C ASP A 179 -5.93 4.06 11.91
N ALA A 180 -5.19 4.92 11.18
CA ALA A 180 -5.77 6.06 10.47
C ALA A 180 -6.81 5.62 9.41
N ILE A 181 -6.53 4.54 8.67
CA ILE A 181 -7.51 3.96 7.74
C ILE A 181 -8.76 3.51 8.50
N ALA A 182 -8.62 2.78 9.60
CA ALA A 182 -9.76 2.30 10.38
C ALA A 182 -10.63 3.44 10.93
N VAL A 183 -10.01 4.55 11.34
CA VAL A 183 -10.72 5.75 11.83
C VAL A 183 -11.48 6.46 10.70
N HIS A 184 -10.88 6.59 9.52
CA HIS A 184 -11.42 7.44 8.45
C HIS A 184 -12.15 6.69 7.33
N ASN A 185 -12.13 5.36 7.31
CA ASN A 185 -12.80 4.56 6.28
C ASN A 185 -14.29 4.31 6.55
N THR A 186 -14.85 4.86 7.62
CA THR A 186 -16.29 4.70 7.93
C THR A 186 -17.16 5.30 6.83
N ASP A 187 -18.24 4.62 6.46
CA ASP A 187 -19.26 5.15 5.55
C ASP A 187 -19.90 6.39 6.16
N ARG A 188 -19.51 7.55 5.66
CA ARG A 188 -20.09 8.84 6.00
C ARG A 188 -20.61 9.48 4.71
N CYS A 189 -21.86 9.93 4.75
CA CYS A 189 -22.40 10.79 3.70
C CYS A 189 -21.99 12.23 4.01
N SER A 190 -20.95 12.72 3.34
CA SER A 190 -20.58 14.13 3.40
C SER A 190 -21.32 14.86 2.27
N ILE A 191 -22.37 15.61 2.61
CA ILE A 191 -23.17 16.36 1.62
C ILE A 191 -22.42 17.66 1.30
N GLY A 192 -21.38 17.60 0.46
CA GLY A 192 -20.65 18.79 0.03
C GLY A 192 -19.63 18.51 -1.08
N PRO A 193 -19.29 19.50 -1.94
CA PRO A 193 -18.25 19.33 -2.94
C PRO A 193 -16.92 18.97 -2.29
N ALA A 194 -16.12 18.11 -2.92
CA ALA A 194 -14.81 17.75 -2.40
C ALA A 194 -13.92 19.02 -2.27
N VAL A 195 -13.46 19.32 -1.06
CA VAL A 195 -12.59 20.46 -0.80
C VAL A 195 -11.19 20.07 -1.26
N GLY A 196 -10.85 20.45 -2.49
CA GLY A 196 -9.49 20.34 -3.00
C GLY A 196 -8.52 21.24 -2.21
N VAL A 197 -7.22 21.01 -2.35
CA VAL A 197 -6.15 21.77 -1.65
C VAL A 197 -5.99 23.21 -2.19
N GLY A 198 -7.02 23.75 -2.84
CA GLY A 198 -6.99 24.96 -3.68
C GLY A 198 -6.44 26.20 -2.98
N ASN A 199 -6.81 26.43 -1.71
CA ASN A 199 -6.33 27.62 -1.00
C ASN A 199 -4.85 27.54 -0.56
N VAL A 200 -4.25 26.35 -0.50
CA VAL A 200 -2.84 26.19 -0.09
C VAL A 200 -1.88 26.30 -1.29
N LEU A 201 -2.36 25.98 -2.50
CA LEU A 201 -1.54 25.96 -3.71
C LEU A 201 -1.58 27.28 -4.50
N ASP A 202 -2.61 28.11 -4.31
CA ASP A 202 -2.84 29.37 -5.02
C ASP A 202 -2.12 30.59 -4.38
N SER A 203 -1.83 30.57 -3.08
CA SER A 203 -1.30 31.76 -2.37
C SER A 203 0.20 32.05 -2.55
N SER A 204 0.87 31.48 -3.55
CA SER A 204 2.24 31.89 -3.88
C SER A 204 2.57 31.74 -5.36
N SER A 205 2.00 32.62 -6.18
CA SER A 205 2.68 33.04 -7.41
C SER A 205 4.09 33.54 -7.05
N PRO A 206 5.14 33.23 -7.82
CA PRO A 206 6.47 33.77 -7.58
C PRO A 206 6.41 35.29 -7.68
N GLN A 207 6.77 36.01 -6.62
CA GLN A 207 7.23 37.37 -6.82
C GLN A 207 8.55 37.27 -7.59
N GLU A 208 8.51 37.64 -8.88
CA GLU A 208 9.70 38.11 -9.59
C GLU A 208 10.40 39.13 -8.69
N LYS A 209 11.58 38.78 -8.20
CA LYS A 209 12.49 39.73 -7.58
C LYS A 209 12.99 40.63 -8.71
N PRO A 210 12.71 41.95 -8.73
CA PRO A 210 13.32 42.83 -9.71
C PRO A 210 14.83 42.74 -9.54
N ALA A 211 15.53 42.49 -10.64
CA ALA A 211 16.98 42.63 -10.69
C ALA A 211 17.29 44.10 -10.44
N GLU A 212 17.83 44.39 -9.26
CA GLU A 212 18.39 45.69 -8.94
C GLU A 212 19.68 45.85 -9.75
N ALA A 213 19.55 46.43 -10.95
CA ALA A 213 20.67 46.99 -11.67
C ALA A 213 21.19 48.20 -10.89
N SER A 214 22.33 48.05 -10.22
CA SER A 214 23.12 49.18 -9.75
C SER A 214 24.38 49.26 -10.59
N THR A 215 24.30 50.09 -11.63
CA THR A 215 25.44 50.77 -12.26
C THR A 215 25.97 51.80 -11.27
N SER A 216 27.24 51.72 -10.89
CA SER A 216 28.19 52.83 -10.67
C SER A 216 29.58 52.26 -10.48
#